data_AF-E4X508-F1
#
_entry.id   AF-E4X508-F1
#
_cell.length_a   1.000
_cell.length_b   1.000
_cell.length_c   1.000
_cell.angle_alpha   90.00
_cell.angle_beta   90.00
_cell.angle_gamma   90.00
#
_symmetry.space_group_name_H-M   'P 1'
#
loop_
_entity.id
_entity.type
_entity.pdbx_description
1 polymer ?
#
loop_
_entity_poly.entity_id
_entity_poly.type
_entity_poly.pdbx_seq_one_letter_code
_entity_poly.pdbx_strand_id
1 'polypeptide(L)' 'MWNDLKQEVKMLRQYSTPLGNIWYVIQFIFRLLIVSMIGSQVYGDEQGQFKCDTNQPGCQNVCYNSQG' A
#
# COMPACT_ATOMS: atom_id res chain seq x y z
N MET A 1 -17.42 1.75 -2.55
CA MET A 1 -16.09 1.60 -1.91
C MET A 1 -16.16 1.30 -0.40
N TRP A 2 -16.62 2.21 0.47
CA TRP A 2 -16.72 1.91 1.91
C TRP A 2 -17.83 0.90 2.27
N ASN A 3 -18.87 0.81 1.46
CA ASN A 3 -19.97 -0.14 1.67
C ASN A 3 -19.55 -1.57 1.31
N ASP A 4 -18.69 -1.75 0.32
CA ASP A 4 -18.17 -3.05 -0.10
C ASP A 4 -17.27 -3.65 1.00
N LEU A 5 -16.37 -2.83 1.56
CA LEU A 5 -15.53 -3.20 2.70
C LEU A 5 -16.38 -3.59 3.93
N LYS A 6 -17.46 -2.86 4.21
CA LYS A 6 -18.38 -3.21 5.31
C LYS A 6 -19.04 -4.56 5.12
N GLN A 7 -19.40 -4.90 3.88
CA GLN A 7 -20.13 -6.12 3.56
C GLN A 7 -19.22 -7.36 3.66
N GLU A 8 -17.97 -7.25 3.19
CA GLU A 8 -16.98 -8.32 3.34
C GLU A 8 -16.57 -8.55 4.80
N VAL A 9 -16.36 -7.48 5.57
CA VAL A 9 -16.07 -7.58 7.02
C VAL A 9 -17.22 -8.24 7.77
N LYS A 10 -18.47 -7.99 7.36
CA LYS A 10 -19.65 -8.60 7.99
C LYS A 10 -19.71 -10.11 7.75
N MET A 11 -19.39 -10.56 6.54
CA MET A 11 -19.34 -11.99 6.23
C MET A 11 -18.18 -12.69 6.94
N LEU A 12 -16.98 -12.12 6.94
CA LEU A 12 -15.82 -12.69 7.66
C LEU A 12 -16.12 -12.92 9.15
N ARG A 13 -16.80 -11.96 9.78
CA ARG A 13 -17.18 -12.06 11.19
C ARG A 13 -18.24 -13.13 11.48
N GLN A 14 -19.06 -13.49 10.48
CA GLN A 14 -20.16 -14.46 10.61
C GLN A 14 -19.67 -15.93 10.45
N TYR A 15 -18.59 -16.17 9.70
CA TYR A 15 -18.10 -17.52 9.40
C TYR A 15 -16.78 -17.90 10.11
N SER A 16 -16.05 -16.97 10.74
CA SER A 16 -14.79 -17.28 11.41
C SER A 16 -14.95 -17.78 12.86
N THR A 17 -14.21 -18.84 13.19
CA THR A 17 -13.90 -19.23 14.58
C THR A 17 -13.21 -18.08 15.33
N PRO A 18 -13.36 -17.97 16.66
CA PRO A 18 -12.75 -16.90 17.46
C PRO A 18 -11.23 -16.81 17.25
N LEU A 19 -10.57 -17.96 17.10
CA LEU A 19 -9.14 -18.08 16.85
C LEU A 19 -8.74 -17.54 15.45
N GLY A 20 -9.53 -17.84 14.43
CA GLY A 20 -9.32 -17.35 13.06
C GLY A 20 -9.47 -15.83 12.99
N ASN A 21 -10.52 -15.29 13.60
CA ASN A 21 -10.75 -13.83 13.68
C ASN A 21 -9.57 -13.09 14.34
N ILE A 22 -9.05 -13.60 15.46
CA ILE A 22 -7.89 -13.01 16.14
C ILE A 22 -6.66 -13.03 15.24
N TRP A 23 -6.39 -14.16 14.58
CA TRP A 23 -5.27 -14.29 13.66
C TRP A 23 -5.35 -13.31 12.48
N TYR A 24 -6.53 -13.16 11.87
CA TYR A 24 -6.74 -12.22 10.77
C TYR A 24 -6.55 -10.76 11.21
N VAL A 25 -7.04 -10.38 12.39
CA VAL A 25 -6.84 -9.03 12.94
C VAL A 25 -5.35 -8.77 13.19
N ILE A 26 -4.62 -9.73 13.75
CA ILE A 26 -3.17 -9.63 13.98
C ILE A 26 -2.43 -9.44 12.64
N GLN A 27 -2.72 -10.27 11.63
CA GLN A 27 -2.13 -10.16 10.28
C GLN A 27 -2.42 -8.80 9.63
N PHE A 28 -3.64 -8.29 9.76
CA PHE A 28 -4.03 -7.01 9.20
C PHE A 28 -3.27 -5.85 9.84
N ILE A 29 -3.19 -5.82 11.17
CA ILE A 29 -2.43 -4.80 11.90
C ILE A 29 -0.95 -4.86 11.54
N PHE A 30 -0.36 -6.06 11.49
CA PHE A 30 1.04 -6.25 11.12
C PHE A 30 1.36 -5.68 9.72
N ARG A 31 0.50 -5.93 8.74
CA ARG A 31 0.65 -5.36 7.39
C ARG A 31 0.61 -3.83 7.40
N LEU A 32 -0.33 -3.24 8.13
CA LEU A 32 -0.41 -1.77 8.25
C LEU A 32 0.83 -1.17 8.92
N LEU A 33 1.34 -1.84 9.97
CA LEU A 33 2.56 -1.41 10.65
C LEU A 33 3.77 -1.45 9.72
N ILE A 34 3.98 -2.54 8.98
CA ILE A 34 5.06 -2.65 8.00
C ILE A 34 4.99 -1.52 6.96
N VAL A 35 3.82 -1.31 6.36
CA VAL A 35 3.63 -0.25 5.36
C VAL A 35 3.91 1.13 5.97
N SER A 36 3.50 1.38 7.21
CA SER A 36 3.77 2.66 7.86
C SER A 36 5.26 2.90 8.20
N MET A 37 5.99 1.86 8.59
CA MET A 37 7.38 1.97 9.03
C MET A 37 8.37 2.03 7.87
N ILE A 38 8.13 1.22 6.85
CA ILE A 38 9.07 1.00 5.74
C ILE A 38 8.57 1.67 4.47
N GLY A 39 7.26 1.89 4.32
CA GLY A 39 6.68 2.49 3.12
C GLY A 39 7.23 3.88 2.83
N SER A 40 7.40 4.72 3.85
CA SER A 40 8.01 6.06 3.67
C SER A 40 9.50 6.00 3.35
N GLN A 41 10.24 5.00 3.82
CA GLN A 41 11.66 4.86 3.53
C GLN A 41 11.94 4.25 2.15
N VAL A 42 11.07 3.36 1.67
CA VAL A 42 11.24 2.68 0.37
C VAL A 42 10.64 3.49 -0.78
N TYR A 43 9.45 4.05 -0.57
CA TYR A 43 8.68 4.75 -1.61
C TYR A 43 8.72 6.29 -1.44
N GLY A 44 9.41 6.82 -0.41
CA GLY A 44 9.45 8.26 -0.16
C GLY A 44 10.32 9.06 -1.14
N ASP A 45 11.39 8.45 -1.66
CA ASP A 45 12.41 9.13 -2.48
C ASP A 45 12.52 8.59 -3.92
N GLU A 46 11.64 7.67 -4.32
CA GLU A 46 11.70 7.01 -5.63
C GLU A 46 11.65 7.99 -6.80
N GLN A 47 10.82 9.04 -6.71
CA GLN A 47 10.70 10.03 -7.75
C GLN A 47 11.92 10.96 -7.79
N GLY A 48 12.57 11.22 -6.64
CA GLY A 48 13.75 12.09 -6.53
C GLY A 48 15.06 11.41 -6.96
N GLN A 49 15.16 10.08 -6.79
CA GLN A 49 16.32 9.30 -7.23
C GLN A 49 16.25 8.84 -8.69
N PHE A 50 15.13 9.05 -9.37
CA PHE A 50 14.98 8.76 -10.79
C PHE A 50 15.85 9.72 -11.64
N LYS A 51 17.01 9.25 -12.10
CA LYS A 51 17.92 10.05 -12.94
C LYS A 51 17.47 10.01 -14.40
N CYS A 52 17.09 11.16 -14.95
CA CYS A 52 16.99 11.37 -16.39
C CYS A 52 18.34 11.84 -16.93
N ASP A 53 18.76 11.27 -18.07
CA ASP A 53 20.00 11.64 -18.78
C ASP A 53 19.88 13.00 -19.51
N THR A 54 18.65 13.52 -19.65
CA THR A 54 18.37 14.79 -20.33
C THR A 54 18.07 15.93 -19.36
N ASN A 55 18.63 17.12 -19.66
CA ASN A 55 18.41 18.36 -18.89
C ASN A 55 17.09 19.07 -19.22
N GLN A 56 16.18 18.42 -19.96
CA GLN A 56 14.89 19.00 -20.32
C GLN A 56 13.99 19.12 -19.08
N PRO A 57 13.50 20.33 -18.72
CA PRO A 57 12.61 20.50 -17.58
C PRO A 57 11.33 19.68 -17.78
N GLY A 58 10.99 18.85 -16.80
CA GLY A 58 9.81 17.96 -16.83
C GLY A 58 10.04 16.54 -17.35
N CYS A 59 11.22 16.21 -17.90
CA CYS A 59 11.49 14.85 -18.40
C CYS A 59 11.41 13.78 -17.30
N GLN A 60 11.86 14.10 -16.09
CA GLN A 60 11.82 13.19 -14.94
C GLN A 60 10.39 12.75 -14.60
N ASN A 61 9.42 13.68 -14.63
CA ASN A 61 8.02 13.38 -14.37
C ASN A 61 7.37 12.54 -15.47
N VAL A 62 7.70 12.84 -16.74
CA VAL A 62 7.16 12.09 -17.89
C VAL A 62 7.72 10.67 -17.93
N CYS A 63 9.04 10.51 -17.73
CA CYS A 63 9.69 9.20 -17.75
C CYS A 63 9.25 8.34 -16.56
N TYR A 64 9.16 8.90 -15.36
CA TYR A 64 8.66 8.20 -14.17
C TYR A 64 7.22 7.69 -14.39
N ASN A 65 6.35 8.49 -14.99
CA ASN A 65 4.95 8.10 -15.26
C ASN A 65 4.80 7.16 -16.48
N SER A 66 5.77 7.13 -17.39
CA SER A 66 5.74 6.25 -18.58
C SER A 66 6.29 4.84 -18.35
N GLN A 67 6.98 4.62 -17.23
CA GLN A 67 7.59 3.33 -16.86
C GLN A 67 6.92 2.64 -15.67
N GLY A 68 5.81 3.19 -15.15
CA GLY A 68 4.97 2.60 -14.11
C GLY A 68 3.78 1.83 -14.67
#